data_AF-A0A2E3H739-F1
#
_entry.id   AF-A0A2E3H739-F1
#
_cell.length_a   1.000
_cell.length_b   1.000
_cell.length_c   1.000
_cell.angle_alpha   90.00
_cell.angle_beta   90.00
_cell.angle_gamma   90.00
#
_symmetry.space_group_name_H-M   'P 1'
#
loop_
_entity.id
_entity.type
_entity.pdbx_description
1 polymer ?
#
loop_
_entity_poly.entity_id
_entity_poly.type
_entity_poly.pdbx_seq_one_letter_code
_entity_poly.pdbx_strand_id
1 'polypeptide(L)'
;MWNGLIALFLFALLLCQFGVAQEQGGEDLLSGSEKLPEVPAALVGALGHEEFRERHAAQKSLLAWGKKDLEGSIESLYRLYGTTENPEVRLRSREVLKALVILRQPLPGQGYLGIQMDTARWKDDRGVMRPAVLITDVRKGTAADLATLKADDLITGIDQVIFDDLAPTRMLADYIKSKKPGDEITIKIRRGKEHLELTASLRRRPTALDEINQWGGLPVLPRETEMDEDYFQEWLQKRRAEEAKKPKDR
;
A
#
# COMPACT_ATOMS: atom_id res chain seq x y z
N MET A 1 60.26 -21.59 -52.97
CA MET A 1 61.36 -22.50 -52.55
C MET A 1 61.97 -21.87 -51.30
N TRP A 2 62.08 -22.48 -50.12
CA TRP A 2 61.91 -23.84 -49.65
C TRP A 2 61.86 -23.76 -48.11
N ASN A 3 60.91 -24.48 -47.49
CA ASN A 3 60.87 -25.15 -46.17
C ASN A 3 61.82 -24.68 -45.04
N GLY A 4 61.44 -24.68 -43.76
CA GLY A 4 60.42 -25.43 -43.05
C GLY A 4 60.78 -25.47 -41.55
N LEU A 5 59.77 -25.82 -40.73
CA LEU A 5 59.74 -26.28 -39.33
C LEU A 5 61.01 -26.24 -38.47
N ILE A 6 60.86 -25.84 -37.18
CA ILE A 6 61.12 -26.69 -35.99
C ILE A 6 60.60 -26.02 -34.68
N ALA A 7 59.90 -26.85 -33.90
CA ALA A 7 59.64 -26.91 -32.44
C ALA A 7 59.01 -25.70 -31.70
N LEU A 8 57.76 -25.78 -31.22
CA LEU A 8 57.30 -26.45 -29.97
C LEU A 8 57.96 -25.92 -28.69
N PHE A 9 57.33 -24.91 -28.07
CA PHE A 9 57.36 -24.73 -26.62
C PHE A 9 55.94 -24.46 -26.13
N LEU A 10 55.44 -25.39 -25.31
CA LEU A 10 54.20 -25.30 -24.57
C LEU A 10 54.27 -24.15 -23.56
N PHE A 11 53.34 -23.21 -23.63
CA PHE A 11 52.94 -22.42 -22.46
C PHE A 11 51.41 -22.35 -22.41
N ALA A 12 50.90 -22.73 -21.26
CA ALA A 12 49.50 -23.00 -20.99
C ALA A 12 48.83 -21.81 -20.27
N LEU A 13 47.49 -21.80 -20.29
CA LEU A 13 46.55 -20.99 -19.51
C LEU A 13 46.57 -19.47 -19.84
N LEU A 14 45.46 -18.75 -20.00
CA LEU A 14 44.09 -18.91 -19.56
C LEU A 14 43.22 -17.96 -20.43
N LEU A 15 42.35 -18.50 -21.29
CA LEU A 15 41.35 -17.70 -22.01
C LEU A 15 40.09 -17.61 -21.14
N CYS A 16 39.85 -16.44 -20.54
CA CYS A 16 38.54 -16.09 -19.98
C CYS A 16 37.53 -15.95 -21.13
N GLN A 17 36.78 -17.02 -21.40
CA GLN A 17 35.56 -16.91 -22.20
C GLN A 17 34.44 -16.35 -21.32
N PHE A 18 34.00 -15.14 -21.64
CA PHE A 18 32.74 -14.58 -21.17
C PHE A 18 31.59 -15.42 -21.75
N GLY A 19 31.12 -16.38 -20.97
CA GLY A 19 29.84 -17.05 -21.22
C GLY A 19 28.71 -16.10 -20.86
N VAL A 20 27.94 -15.67 -21.87
CA VAL A 20 26.62 -15.05 -21.68
C VAL A 20 25.69 -16.15 -21.19
N ALA A 21 25.47 -16.20 -19.88
CA ALA A 21 24.45 -17.03 -19.28
C ALA A 21 23.08 -16.36 -19.50
N GLN A 22 22.19 -17.06 -20.20
CA GLN A 22 20.78 -16.69 -20.31
C GLN A 22 20.15 -16.62 -18.92
N GLU A 23 19.56 -15.47 -18.58
CA GLU A 23 18.58 -15.38 -17.50
C GLU A 23 17.34 -16.19 -17.90
N GLN A 24 17.23 -17.41 -17.38
CA GLN A 24 15.95 -18.10 -17.24
C GLN A 24 15.31 -17.59 -15.95
N GLY A 25 14.60 -16.46 -16.08
CA GLY A 25 13.71 -15.96 -15.04
C GLY A 25 12.27 -16.33 -15.38
N GLY A 26 11.68 -17.24 -14.62
CA GLY A 26 10.25 -17.51 -14.66
C GLY A 26 9.94 -18.99 -14.49
N GLU A 27 9.08 -19.28 -13.52
CA GLU A 27 8.51 -20.60 -13.20
C GLU A 27 9.37 -21.51 -12.31
N ASP A 28 9.63 -21.09 -11.07
CA ASP A 28 9.62 -22.05 -9.95
C ASP A 28 9.34 -21.36 -8.60
N LEU A 29 8.07 -21.19 -8.24
CA LEU A 29 7.64 -20.88 -6.86
C LEU A 29 6.34 -21.62 -6.55
N LEU A 30 6.33 -22.94 -6.77
CA LEU A 30 5.36 -23.86 -6.17
C LEU A 30 6.07 -25.10 -5.64
N SER A 31 7.07 -24.94 -4.76
CA SER A 31 7.48 -26.02 -3.86
C SER A 31 8.23 -25.49 -2.63
N GLY A 32 7.47 -25.06 -1.64
CA GLY A 32 7.98 -24.79 -0.30
C GLY A 32 6.85 -24.94 0.70
N SER A 33 6.79 -26.07 1.39
CA SER A 33 5.95 -26.23 2.58
C SER A 33 6.56 -25.43 3.74
N GLU A 34 6.61 -24.10 3.61
CA GLU A 34 6.90 -23.24 4.75
C GLU A 34 5.76 -23.41 5.76
N LYS A 35 6.13 -23.93 6.95
CA LYS A 35 5.21 -24.09 8.05
C LYS A 35 4.67 -22.72 8.42
N LEU A 36 3.38 -22.50 8.21
CA LEU A 36 2.71 -21.24 8.54
C LEU A 36 2.98 -20.83 9.99
N PRO A 37 3.17 -19.53 10.27
CA PRO A 37 3.40 -19.06 11.63
C PRO A 37 2.18 -19.35 12.49
N GLU A 38 2.38 -20.03 13.62
CA GLU A 38 1.28 -20.36 14.51
C GLU A 38 0.83 -19.10 15.28
N VAL A 39 -0.49 -18.84 15.30
CA VAL A 39 -1.04 -17.74 16.09
C VAL A 39 -0.79 -18.04 17.57
N PRO A 40 -0.16 -17.13 18.33
CA PRO A 40 0.16 -17.40 19.73
C PRO A 40 -1.11 -17.72 20.55
N ALA A 41 -1.18 -18.93 21.12
CA ALA A 41 -2.36 -19.41 21.86
C ALA A 41 -2.75 -18.49 23.03
N ALA A 42 -1.75 -17.90 23.71
CA ALA A 42 -1.98 -16.90 24.76
C ALA A 42 -2.74 -15.67 24.25
N LEU A 43 -2.45 -15.20 23.01
CA LEU A 43 -3.20 -14.10 22.40
C LEU A 43 -4.61 -14.54 22.04
N VAL A 44 -4.79 -15.74 21.50
CA VAL A 44 -6.13 -16.28 21.16
C VAL A 44 -7.02 -16.34 22.41
N GLY A 45 -6.50 -16.85 23.52
CA GLY A 45 -7.23 -16.85 24.81
C GLY A 45 -7.54 -15.44 25.30
N ALA A 46 -6.57 -14.53 25.25
CA ALA A 46 -6.75 -13.15 25.69
C ALA A 46 -7.73 -12.33 24.82
N LEU A 47 -7.88 -12.67 23.53
CA LEU A 47 -8.89 -12.06 22.66
C LEU A 47 -10.33 -12.37 23.11
N GLY A 48 -10.56 -13.45 23.85
CA GLY A 48 -11.87 -13.84 24.38
C GLY A 48 -12.09 -13.46 25.84
N HIS A 49 -11.17 -12.73 26.47
CA HIS A 49 -11.19 -12.41 27.90
C HIS A 49 -12.39 -11.53 28.28
N GLU A 50 -12.96 -11.61 29.49
CA GLU A 50 -14.13 -10.79 29.88
C GLU A 50 -13.81 -9.29 30.02
N GLU A 51 -12.60 -8.97 30.48
CA GLU A 51 -12.11 -7.60 30.59
C GLU A 51 -11.75 -6.98 29.23
N PHE A 52 -12.35 -5.83 28.92
CA PHE A 52 -12.10 -5.12 27.66
C PHE A 52 -10.62 -4.74 27.46
N ARG A 53 -9.94 -4.36 28.54
CA ARG A 53 -8.53 -3.95 28.51
C ARG A 53 -7.63 -5.09 28.02
N GLU A 54 -7.84 -6.29 28.54
CA GLU A 54 -7.09 -7.49 28.16
C GLU A 54 -7.32 -7.83 26.68
N ARG A 55 -8.58 -7.83 26.24
CA ARG A 55 -8.90 -8.11 24.82
C ARG A 55 -8.31 -7.07 23.86
N HIS A 56 -8.36 -5.80 24.23
CA HIS A 56 -7.82 -4.73 23.41
C HIS A 56 -6.28 -4.79 23.33
N ALA A 57 -5.61 -5.07 24.45
CA ALA A 57 -4.18 -5.29 24.49
C ALA A 57 -3.75 -6.50 23.64
N ALA A 58 -4.50 -7.61 23.74
CA ALA A 58 -4.29 -8.80 22.91
C ALA A 58 -4.43 -8.50 21.42
N GLN A 59 -5.46 -7.74 21.03
CA GLN A 59 -5.69 -7.34 19.63
C GLN A 59 -4.53 -6.49 19.07
N LYS A 60 -4.00 -5.55 19.87
CA LYS A 60 -2.83 -4.74 19.49
C LYS A 60 -1.57 -5.61 19.33
N SER A 61 -1.34 -6.52 20.27
CA SER A 61 -0.21 -7.45 20.23
C SER A 61 -0.31 -8.42 19.05
N LEU A 62 -1.51 -8.88 18.71
CA LEU A 62 -1.76 -9.74 17.57
C LEU A 62 -1.49 -9.03 16.24
N LEU A 63 -1.89 -7.77 16.11
CA LEU A 63 -1.55 -6.95 14.95
C LEU A 63 -0.03 -6.76 14.81
N ALA A 64 0.66 -6.48 15.92
CA ALA A 64 2.12 -6.34 15.93
C ALA A 64 2.84 -7.65 15.56
N TRP A 65 2.31 -8.79 15.99
CA TRP A 65 2.79 -10.12 15.58
C TRP A 65 2.59 -10.32 14.07
N GLY A 66 1.39 -10.07 13.55
CA GLY A 66 1.07 -10.32 12.15
C GLY A 66 1.82 -9.44 11.15
N LYS A 67 2.29 -8.26 11.59
CA LYS A 67 3.14 -7.37 10.78
C LYS A 67 4.55 -7.92 10.55
N LYS A 68 5.04 -8.87 11.37
CA LYS A 68 6.39 -9.46 11.23
C LYS A 68 6.50 -10.38 10.02
N ASP A 69 5.41 -11.06 9.70
CA ASP A 69 5.24 -11.89 8.51
C ASP A 69 3.81 -11.71 7.99
N LEU A 70 3.63 -10.73 7.10
CA LEU A 70 2.31 -10.40 6.56
C LEU A 70 1.70 -11.59 5.82
N GLU A 71 2.51 -12.38 5.11
CA GLU A 71 1.99 -13.43 4.25
C GLU A 71 1.48 -14.62 5.04
N GLY A 72 2.34 -15.21 5.88
CA GLY A 72 1.98 -16.36 6.69
C GLY A 72 0.94 -16.01 7.75
N SER A 73 1.04 -14.82 8.37
CA SER A 73 0.12 -14.44 9.45
C SER A 73 -1.31 -14.21 8.97
N ILE A 74 -1.50 -13.67 7.76
CA ILE A 74 -2.84 -13.51 7.15
C ILE A 74 -3.49 -14.88 6.95
N GLU A 75 -2.74 -15.86 6.45
CA GLU A 75 -3.25 -17.22 6.23
C GLU A 75 -3.60 -17.90 7.56
N SER A 76 -2.73 -17.80 8.57
CA SER A 76 -2.99 -18.34 9.91
C SER A 76 -4.20 -17.70 10.59
N LEU A 77 -4.38 -16.38 10.46
CA LEU A 77 -5.52 -15.66 11.01
C LEU A 77 -6.81 -15.92 10.26
N TYR A 78 -6.75 -16.12 8.94
CA TYR A 78 -7.91 -16.54 8.15
C TYR A 78 -8.42 -17.91 8.59
N ARG A 79 -7.50 -18.86 8.84
CA ARG A 79 -7.85 -20.18 9.40
C ARG A 79 -8.47 -20.05 10.79
N LEU A 80 -7.86 -19.28 11.69
CA LEU A 80 -8.42 -19.04 13.03
C LEU A 80 -9.83 -18.43 12.96
N TYR A 81 -10.02 -17.43 12.09
CA TYR A 81 -11.31 -16.78 11.87
C TYR A 81 -12.39 -17.77 11.42
N GLY A 82 -12.04 -18.72 10.56
CA GLY A 82 -12.94 -19.76 10.06
C GLY A 82 -13.24 -20.88 11.06
N THR A 83 -12.33 -21.19 11.99
CA THR A 83 -12.45 -22.34 12.90
C THR A 83 -12.88 -21.98 14.33
N THR A 84 -12.71 -20.72 14.75
CA THR A 84 -13.01 -20.33 16.12
C THR A 84 -14.52 -20.33 16.41
N GLU A 85 -14.92 -21.01 17.49
CA GLU A 85 -16.31 -21.06 17.95
C GLU A 85 -16.67 -19.85 18.81
N ASN A 86 -15.70 -19.23 19.48
CA ASN A 86 -15.95 -18.08 20.35
C ASN A 86 -16.24 -16.82 19.49
N PRO A 87 -17.43 -16.20 19.63
CA PRO A 87 -17.82 -15.06 18.80
C PRO A 87 -16.96 -13.81 19.04
N GLU A 88 -16.47 -13.58 20.26
CA GLU A 88 -15.61 -12.44 20.58
C GLU A 88 -14.21 -12.62 19.96
N VAL A 89 -13.66 -13.83 20.04
CA VAL A 89 -12.39 -14.18 19.37
C VAL A 89 -12.54 -14.02 17.86
N ARG A 90 -13.67 -14.46 17.29
CA ARG A 90 -13.98 -14.30 15.86
C ARG A 90 -14.01 -12.83 15.45
N LEU A 91 -14.74 -12.00 16.17
CA LEU A 91 -14.86 -10.56 15.91
C LEU A 91 -13.48 -9.89 15.93
N ARG A 92 -12.68 -10.12 16.96
CA ARG A 92 -11.39 -9.41 17.11
C ARG A 92 -10.30 -9.92 16.18
N SER A 93 -10.24 -11.24 15.96
CA SER A 93 -9.34 -11.82 14.97
C SER A 93 -9.67 -11.33 13.55
N ARG A 94 -10.96 -11.16 13.23
CA ARG A 94 -11.43 -10.53 11.99
C ARG A 94 -10.92 -9.10 11.83
N GLU A 95 -11.00 -8.27 12.86
CA GLU A 95 -10.51 -6.88 12.77
C GLU A 95 -8.99 -6.81 12.54
N VAL A 96 -8.23 -7.71 13.17
CA VAL A 96 -6.78 -7.80 12.93
C VAL A 96 -6.49 -8.34 11.53
N LEU A 97 -7.20 -9.38 11.11
CA LEU A 97 -7.09 -9.94 9.76
C LEU A 97 -7.39 -8.89 8.70
N LYS A 98 -8.47 -8.11 8.86
CA LYS A 98 -8.80 -6.97 8.00
C LYS A 98 -7.64 -5.98 7.91
N ALA A 99 -7.12 -5.55 9.06
CA ALA A 99 -5.99 -4.62 9.09
C ALA A 99 -4.75 -5.16 8.38
N LEU A 100 -4.41 -6.44 8.57
CA LEU A 100 -3.26 -7.07 7.90
C LEU A 100 -3.49 -7.25 6.40
N VAL A 101 -4.70 -7.63 5.98
CA VAL A 101 -5.09 -7.77 4.57
C VAL A 101 -4.99 -6.43 3.85
N ILE A 102 -5.46 -5.35 4.48
CA ILE A 102 -5.30 -3.98 3.97
C ILE A 102 -3.81 -3.60 3.88
N LEU A 103 -3.00 -3.93 4.91
CA LEU A 103 -1.56 -3.65 4.92
C LEU A 103 -0.77 -4.43 3.85
N ARG A 104 -1.14 -5.69 3.59
CA ARG A 104 -0.48 -6.54 2.58
C ARG A 104 -0.80 -6.12 1.16
N GLN A 105 -1.95 -5.51 0.93
CA GLN A 105 -2.40 -5.24 -0.42
C GLN A 105 -1.51 -4.23 -1.14
N PRO A 106 -1.06 -4.52 -2.38
CA PRO A 106 -1.00 -3.48 -3.39
C PRO A 106 -2.45 -3.14 -3.70
N LEU A 107 -3.02 -2.17 -2.98
CA LEU A 107 -4.42 -1.76 -3.11
C LEU A 107 -4.67 -1.46 -4.60
N PRO A 108 -5.45 -2.28 -5.35
CA PRO A 108 -5.65 -2.03 -6.76
C PRO A 108 -6.45 -0.74 -6.95
N GLY A 109 -5.99 0.13 -7.86
CA GLY A 109 -6.62 1.42 -8.11
C GLY A 109 -5.61 2.56 -8.08
N GLN A 110 -6.13 3.78 -8.21
CA GLN A 110 -5.34 5.00 -8.16
C GLN A 110 -5.14 5.44 -6.72
N GLY A 111 -3.99 6.05 -6.42
CA GLY A 111 -3.77 6.74 -5.16
C GLY A 111 -4.82 7.83 -4.91
N TYR A 112 -5.11 8.06 -3.63
CA TYR A 112 -6.10 9.02 -3.18
C TYR A 112 -5.62 9.73 -1.92
N LEU A 113 -5.62 11.05 -1.99
CA LEU A 113 -5.19 11.93 -0.90
C LEU A 113 -6.38 12.42 -0.06
N GLY A 114 -7.56 12.61 -0.64
CA GLY A 114 -8.75 13.02 0.09
C GLY A 114 -8.95 14.53 0.31
N ILE A 115 -8.48 15.36 -0.63
CA ILE A 115 -8.65 16.82 -0.59
C ILE A 115 -9.60 17.32 -1.68
N GLN A 116 -10.26 18.44 -1.41
CA GLN A 116 -10.74 19.35 -2.45
C GLN A 116 -9.69 20.43 -2.66
N MET A 117 -9.57 20.90 -3.89
CA MET A 117 -8.49 21.80 -4.27
C MET A 117 -8.89 22.79 -5.34
N ASP A 118 -8.20 23.93 -5.34
CA ASP A 118 -8.32 24.97 -6.36
C ASP A 118 -6.93 25.43 -6.83
N THR A 119 -6.87 26.06 -7.99
CA THR A 119 -5.65 26.62 -8.55
C THR A 119 -5.28 27.90 -7.82
N ALA A 120 -4.04 28.00 -7.35
CA ALA A 120 -3.54 29.18 -6.68
C ALA A 120 -2.16 29.59 -7.21
N ARG A 121 -1.70 30.75 -6.75
CA ARG A 121 -0.32 31.21 -6.95
C ARG A 121 0.20 31.76 -5.65
N TRP A 122 1.50 31.63 -5.44
CA TRP A 122 2.16 32.11 -4.25
C TRP A 122 3.45 32.83 -4.61
N LYS A 123 3.87 33.74 -3.75
CA LYS A 123 5.13 34.47 -3.90
C LYS A 123 6.21 33.70 -3.13
N ASP A 124 7.18 33.16 -3.86
CA ASP A 124 8.32 32.46 -3.26
C ASP A 124 9.26 33.42 -2.51
N ASP A 125 10.27 32.87 -1.84
CA ASP A 125 11.23 33.65 -1.04
C ASP A 125 12.05 34.65 -1.87
N ARG A 126 12.11 34.46 -3.20
CA ARG A 126 12.78 35.38 -4.14
C ARG A 126 11.83 36.44 -4.68
N GLY A 127 10.56 36.40 -4.28
CA GLY A 127 9.54 37.33 -4.70
C GLY A 127 8.90 37.00 -6.05
N VAL A 128 9.15 35.81 -6.60
CA VAL A 128 8.60 35.37 -7.89
C VAL A 128 7.26 34.70 -7.66
N MET A 129 6.28 35.01 -8.51
CA MET A 129 4.97 34.36 -8.48
C MET A 129 5.07 32.95 -9.09
N ARG A 130 4.82 31.93 -8.27
CA ARG A 130 4.87 30.51 -8.64
C ARG A 130 3.47 29.88 -8.58
N PRO A 131 3.16 28.89 -9.44
CA PRO A 131 1.93 28.09 -9.31
C PRO A 131 1.89 27.33 -7.98
N ALA A 132 0.68 27.13 -7.45
CA ALA A 132 0.42 26.32 -6.26
C ALA A 132 -0.98 25.68 -6.36
N VAL A 133 -1.22 24.71 -5.48
CA VAL A 133 -2.56 24.14 -5.27
C VAL A 133 -3.06 24.57 -3.90
N LEU A 134 -4.20 25.24 -3.85
CA LEU A 134 -4.89 25.58 -2.60
C LEU A 134 -5.74 24.40 -2.16
N ILE A 135 -5.57 23.95 -0.92
CA ILE A 135 -6.48 22.98 -0.31
C ILE A 135 -7.71 23.74 0.20
N THR A 136 -8.87 23.47 -0.39
CA THR A 136 -10.14 24.11 0.01
C THR A 136 -10.89 23.31 1.06
N ASP A 137 -10.71 21.99 1.10
CA ASP A 137 -11.30 21.10 2.10
C ASP A 137 -10.47 19.83 2.27
N VAL A 138 -10.46 19.29 3.49
CA VAL A 138 -9.77 18.04 3.84
C VAL A 138 -10.80 17.06 4.41
N ARG A 139 -11.01 15.96 3.70
CA ARG A 139 -12.02 14.98 4.08
C ARG A 139 -11.55 14.17 5.28
N LYS A 140 -12.42 14.05 6.29
CA LYS A 140 -12.09 13.34 7.54
C LYS A 140 -11.78 11.87 7.33
N GLY A 141 -10.78 11.39 8.07
CA GLY A 141 -10.27 10.04 8.00
C GLY A 141 -9.31 9.79 6.84
N THR A 142 -9.19 10.69 5.86
CA THR A 142 -8.39 10.43 4.66
C THR A 142 -6.87 10.56 4.86
N ALA A 143 -6.09 10.12 3.86
CA ALA A 143 -4.64 10.30 3.84
C ALA A 143 -4.21 11.73 4.17
N ALA A 144 -4.93 12.74 3.69
CA ALA A 144 -4.67 14.14 4.00
C ALA A 144 -4.94 14.52 5.46
N ASP A 145 -6.06 14.06 6.03
CA ASP A 145 -6.41 14.31 7.44
C ASP A 145 -5.39 13.63 8.37
N LEU A 146 -5.01 12.39 8.04
CA LEU A 146 -3.99 11.63 8.77
C LEU A 146 -2.59 12.26 8.64
N ALA A 147 -2.26 12.83 7.48
CA ALA A 147 -1.03 13.59 7.25
C ALA A 147 -1.09 15.01 7.84
N THR A 148 -2.19 15.38 8.52
CA THR A 148 -2.40 16.68 9.17
C THR A 148 -2.40 17.89 8.22
N LEU A 149 -2.74 17.64 6.95
CA LEU A 149 -3.08 18.70 6.00
C LEU A 149 -4.36 19.41 6.46
N LYS A 150 -4.47 20.69 6.12
CA LYS A 150 -5.59 21.55 6.50
C LYS A 150 -6.08 22.33 5.29
N ALA A 151 -7.34 22.77 5.37
CA ALA A 151 -7.81 23.81 4.48
C ALA A 151 -6.91 25.06 4.62
N ASP A 152 -6.80 25.83 3.54
CA ASP A 152 -5.92 27.00 3.38
C ASP A 152 -4.42 26.69 3.29
N ASP A 153 -4.01 25.42 3.33
CA ASP A 153 -2.64 25.06 2.98
C ASP A 153 -2.42 25.25 1.47
N LEU A 154 -1.27 25.86 1.12
CA LEU A 154 -0.82 25.97 -0.25
C LEU A 154 0.20 24.87 -0.53
N ILE A 155 -0.15 23.89 -1.35
CA ILE A 155 0.80 22.90 -1.84
C ILE A 155 1.68 23.56 -2.90
N THR A 156 2.97 23.59 -2.64
CA THR A 156 3.99 24.22 -3.49
C THR A 156 4.81 23.20 -4.28
N GLY A 157 4.74 21.93 -3.87
CA GLY A 157 5.33 20.80 -4.59
C GLY A 157 4.98 19.45 -3.95
N ILE A 158 5.35 18.38 -4.63
CA ILE A 158 5.16 17.00 -4.20
C ILE A 158 6.39 16.17 -4.58
N ASP A 159 7.00 15.53 -3.59
CA ASP A 159 8.29 14.85 -3.68
C ASP A 159 9.35 15.75 -4.36
N GLN A 160 9.84 15.34 -5.53
CA GLN A 160 10.80 16.09 -6.35
C GLN A 160 10.12 16.94 -7.44
N VAL A 161 8.78 16.88 -7.55
CA VAL A 161 8.00 17.64 -8.53
C VAL A 161 7.65 19.01 -7.93
N ILE A 162 8.03 20.06 -8.65
CA ILE A 162 7.64 21.44 -8.37
C ILE A 162 6.65 21.87 -9.43
N PHE A 163 5.61 22.60 -9.05
CA PHE A 163 4.67 23.13 -10.02
C PHE A 163 5.31 24.28 -10.82
N ASP A 164 5.40 24.12 -12.12
CA ASP A 164 5.91 25.10 -13.08
C ASP A 164 4.90 25.44 -14.19
N ASP A 165 3.89 24.59 -14.41
CA ASP A 165 2.82 24.79 -15.39
C ASP A 165 1.63 25.62 -14.84
N LEU A 166 0.77 26.08 -15.75
CA LEU A 166 -0.48 26.80 -15.49
C LEU A 166 -1.60 25.91 -14.92
N ALA A 167 -1.44 24.58 -14.91
CA ALA A 167 -2.44 23.62 -14.42
C ALA A 167 -1.94 22.78 -13.22
N PRO A 168 -1.53 23.39 -12.09
CA PRO A 168 -0.93 22.69 -10.96
C PRO A 168 -1.87 21.66 -10.31
N THR A 169 -3.18 21.92 -10.31
CA THR A 169 -4.21 20.99 -9.80
C THR A 169 -4.27 19.70 -10.59
N ARG A 170 -4.19 19.79 -11.93
CA ARG A 170 -4.15 18.61 -12.81
C ARG A 170 -2.85 17.82 -12.60
N MET A 171 -1.71 18.51 -12.54
CA MET A 171 -0.42 17.86 -12.27
C MET A 171 -0.44 17.09 -10.96
N LEU A 172 -0.95 17.70 -9.89
CA LEU A 172 -1.09 17.04 -8.59
C LEU A 172 -2.02 15.83 -8.67
N ALA A 173 -3.18 15.98 -9.31
CA ALA A 173 -4.14 14.89 -9.47
C ALA A 173 -3.55 13.70 -10.23
N ASP A 174 -2.90 13.97 -11.37
CA ASP A 174 -2.31 12.94 -12.22
C ASP A 174 -1.12 12.26 -11.51
N TYR A 175 -0.31 13.02 -10.77
CA TYR A 175 0.76 12.46 -9.94
C TYR A 175 0.21 11.49 -8.89
N ILE A 176 -0.75 11.93 -8.08
CA ILE A 176 -1.35 11.09 -7.01
C ILE A 176 -1.99 9.84 -7.62
N LYS A 177 -2.69 9.98 -8.76
CA LYS A 177 -3.34 8.84 -9.43
C LYS A 177 -2.35 7.84 -10.02
N SER A 178 -1.15 8.30 -10.40
CA SER A 178 -0.09 7.43 -10.92
C SER A 178 0.55 6.56 -9.83
N LYS A 179 0.40 6.94 -8.56
CA LYS A 179 0.90 6.18 -7.40
C LYS A 179 -0.07 5.09 -7.00
N LYS A 180 0.48 4.07 -6.35
CA LYS A 180 -0.31 3.00 -5.76
C LYS A 180 -0.80 3.46 -4.39
N PRO A 181 -1.97 3.01 -3.94
CA PRO A 181 -2.35 3.19 -2.56
C PRO A 181 -1.42 2.40 -1.64
N GLY A 182 -1.10 2.98 -0.50
CA GLY A 182 -0.01 2.57 0.39
C GLY A 182 1.28 3.38 0.17
N ASP A 183 1.51 3.90 -1.04
CA ASP A 183 2.72 4.68 -1.34
C ASP A 183 2.80 5.92 -0.44
N GLU A 184 4.00 6.17 0.10
CA GLU A 184 4.29 7.41 0.81
C GLU A 184 4.70 8.49 -0.18
N ILE A 185 4.09 9.66 -0.04
CA ILE A 185 4.44 10.88 -0.76
C ILE A 185 4.78 11.99 0.23
N THR A 186 5.76 12.81 -0.13
CA THR A 186 6.15 14.00 0.64
C THR A 186 5.51 15.23 0.01
N ILE A 187 4.68 15.94 0.77
CA ILE A 187 3.94 17.09 0.27
C ILE A 187 4.59 18.33 0.86
N LYS A 188 5.08 19.21 -0.03
CA LYS A 188 5.66 20.50 0.34
C LYS A 188 4.54 21.51 0.38
N ILE A 189 4.27 22.06 1.55
CA ILE A 189 3.21 23.04 1.75
C ILE A 189 3.75 24.34 2.33
N ARG A 190 2.97 25.40 2.12
CA ARG A 190 3.08 26.66 2.82
C ARG A 190 1.82 26.87 3.63
N ARG A 191 1.99 26.99 4.94
CA ARG A 191 0.92 27.29 5.91
C ARG A 191 1.17 28.69 6.47
N GLY A 192 0.46 29.68 5.94
CA GLY A 192 0.73 31.08 6.24
C GLY A 192 2.13 31.52 5.77
N LYS A 193 3.07 31.65 6.71
CA LYS A 193 4.49 32.01 6.42
C LYS A 193 5.46 30.83 6.54
N GLU A 194 5.00 29.71 7.08
CA GLU A 194 5.84 28.55 7.33
C GLU A 194 5.87 27.63 6.11
N HIS A 195 7.03 27.04 5.84
CA HIS A 195 7.20 25.97 4.88
C HIS A 195 7.31 24.64 5.64
N LEU A 196 6.44 23.69 5.30
CA LEU A 196 6.37 22.40 5.94
C LEU A 196 6.47 21.30 4.88
N GLU A 197 7.10 20.19 5.25
CA GLU A 197 7.07 18.94 4.49
C GLU A 197 6.29 17.91 5.31
N LEU A 198 5.19 17.42 4.74
CA LEU A 198 4.31 16.45 5.39
C LEU A 198 4.30 15.17 4.57
N THR A 199 4.52 14.03 5.23
CA THR A 199 4.43 12.72 4.60
C THR A 199 3.00 12.19 4.68
N ALA A 200 2.44 11.79 3.55
CA ALA A 200 1.13 11.16 3.47
C ALA A 200 1.26 9.76 2.85
N SER A 201 0.70 8.75 3.52
CA SER A 201 0.51 7.43 2.93
C SER A 201 -0.81 7.42 2.18
N LEU A 202 -0.73 7.27 0.85
CA LEU A 202 -1.90 7.34 -0.03
C LEU A 202 -2.89 6.22 0.25
N ARG A 203 -4.18 6.52 0.11
CA ARG A 203 -5.26 5.54 0.27
C ARG A 203 -5.88 5.18 -1.07
N ARG A 204 -6.70 4.13 -1.10
CA ARG A 204 -7.35 3.68 -2.34
C ARG A 204 -8.39 4.71 -2.75
N ARG A 205 -8.39 5.10 -4.02
CA ARG A 205 -9.44 5.96 -4.57
C ARG A 205 -10.81 5.24 -4.48
N PRO A 206 -11.84 5.88 -3.88
CA PRO A 206 -13.18 5.32 -3.87
C PRO A 206 -13.71 5.10 -5.29
N THR A 207 -14.25 3.92 -5.60
CA THR A 207 -14.82 3.60 -6.93
C THR A 207 -16.03 4.44 -7.28
N ALA A 208 -16.81 4.87 -6.27
CA ALA A 208 -17.90 5.84 -6.46
C ALA A 208 -17.43 7.17 -7.07
N LEU A 209 -16.15 7.55 -6.95
CA LEU A 209 -15.59 8.71 -7.65
C LEU A 209 -15.43 8.51 -9.16
N ASP A 210 -15.39 7.26 -9.62
CA ASP A 210 -15.25 6.92 -11.03
C ASP A 210 -16.62 6.87 -11.72
N GLU A 211 -17.68 6.54 -10.98
CA GLU A 211 -19.09 6.57 -11.39
C GLU A 211 -19.61 8.00 -11.66
N ILE A 212 -18.92 9.01 -11.11
CA ILE A 212 -19.21 10.46 -11.30
C ILE A 212 -19.27 10.85 -12.77
N ASN A 213 -18.46 10.21 -13.61
CA ASN A 213 -18.35 10.56 -15.02
C ASN A 213 -19.63 10.28 -15.83
N GLN A 214 -20.65 9.62 -15.26
CA GLN A 214 -21.88 9.26 -15.97
C GLN A 214 -23.14 10.08 -15.60
N TRP A 215 -23.26 10.69 -14.40
CA TRP A 215 -24.57 11.22 -13.93
C TRP A 215 -24.54 12.59 -13.18
N GLY A 216 -23.45 13.34 -13.23
CA GLY A 216 -23.46 14.80 -12.95
C GLY A 216 -23.75 15.27 -11.51
N GLY A 217 -23.89 14.36 -10.54
CA GLY A 217 -23.97 14.70 -9.10
C GLY A 217 -22.68 14.33 -8.36
N LEU A 218 -22.31 15.09 -7.33
CA LEU A 218 -21.23 14.71 -6.41
C LEU A 218 -21.73 13.55 -5.52
N PRO A 219 -21.13 12.34 -5.59
CA PRO A 219 -21.54 11.21 -4.78
C PRO A 219 -21.18 11.50 -3.33
N VAL A 220 -22.10 11.17 -2.43
CA VAL A 220 -21.76 11.07 -1.01
C VAL A 220 -20.82 9.88 -0.88
N LEU A 221 -19.53 10.17 -0.76
CA LEU A 221 -18.53 9.14 -0.65
C LEU A 221 -18.59 8.47 0.74
N PRO A 222 -18.51 7.14 0.80
CA PRO A 222 -18.48 6.40 2.05
C PRO A 222 -17.34 6.89 2.95
N ARG A 223 -17.50 6.70 4.28
CA ARG A 223 -16.41 6.94 5.22
C ARG A 223 -15.32 5.89 4.97
N GLU A 224 -14.04 6.21 5.18
CA GLU A 224 -12.95 5.26 4.87
C GLU A 224 -13.11 3.90 5.55
N THR A 225 -13.70 3.86 6.75
CA THR A 225 -14.03 2.61 7.46
C THR A 225 -14.95 1.68 6.68
N GLU A 226 -15.82 2.23 5.83
CA GLU A 226 -16.73 1.48 4.95
C GLU A 226 -15.98 0.95 3.72
N MET A 227 -15.02 1.71 3.17
CA MET A 227 -14.20 1.27 2.03
C MET A 227 -13.24 0.13 2.40
N ASP A 228 -12.60 0.23 3.57
CA ASP A 228 -11.74 -0.82 4.12
C ASP A 228 -12.54 -2.12 4.37
N GLU A 229 -13.80 -1.97 4.75
CA GLU A 229 -14.73 -3.06 4.98
C GLU A 229 -15.17 -3.73 3.68
N ASP A 230 -15.59 -2.96 2.66
CA ASP A 230 -15.96 -3.49 1.34
C ASP A 230 -14.81 -4.29 0.71
N TYR A 231 -13.61 -3.72 0.74
CA TYR A 231 -12.43 -4.39 0.22
C TYR A 231 -12.15 -5.73 0.95
N PHE A 232 -12.23 -5.71 2.28
CA PHE A 232 -12.03 -6.92 3.07
C PHE A 232 -13.08 -8.00 2.77
N GLN A 233 -14.32 -7.62 2.51
CA GLN A 233 -15.39 -8.54 2.11
C GLN A 233 -15.12 -9.16 0.73
N GLU A 234 -14.69 -8.37 -0.26
CA GLU A 234 -14.28 -8.90 -1.56
C GLU A 234 -13.13 -9.91 -1.44
N TRP A 235 -12.14 -9.61 -0.60
CA TRP A 235 -11.03 -10.52 -0.31
C TRP A 235 -11.52 -11.84 0.31
N LEU A 236 -12.40 -11.78 1.32
CA LEU A 236 -13.01 -12.97 1.93
C LEU A 236 -13.78 -13.82 0.91
N GLN A 237 -14.55 -13.19 0.03
CA GLN A 237 -15.30 -13.89 -1.02
C GLN A 237 -14.37 -14.62 -1.98
N LYS A 238 -13.30 -13.98 -2.43
CA LYS A 238 -12.29 -14.60 -3.31
C LYS A 238 -11.61 -15.79 -2.64
N ARG A 239 -11.17 -15.64 -1.38
CA ARG A 239 -10.55 -16.73 -0.61
C ARG A 239 -11.45 -17.94 -0.49
N ARG A 240 -12.72 -17.74 -0.12
CA ARG A 240 -13.71 -18.84 -0.03
C ARG A 240 -13.93 -19.52 -1.37
N ALA A 241 -13.97 -18.75 -2.47
CA ALA A 241 -14.11 -19.30 -3.81
C ALA A 241 -12.88 -20.12 -4.25
N GLU A 242 -11.67 -19.69 -3.88
CA GLU A 242 -10.43 -20.45 -4.11
C GLU A 242 -10.42 -21.75 -3.33
N GLU A 243 -10.82 -21.72 -2.05
CA GLU A 243 -10.92 -22.93 -1.20
C GLU A 243 -11.95 -23.92 -1.74
N ALA A 244 -13.11 -23.43 -2.19
CA ALA A 244 -14.16 -24.28 -2.76
C ALA A 244 -13.72 -24.98 -4.06
N LYS A 245 -12.77 -24.40 -4.80
CA LYS A 245 -12.22 -24.97 -6.04
C LYS A 245 -11.13 -26.02 -5.78
N LYS A 246 -10.52 -26.06 -4.59
CA LYS A 246 -9.52 -27.08 -4.27
C LYS A 246 -10.21 -28.44 -4.16
N PRO A 247 -9.73 -29.49 -4.84
CA PRO A 247 -10.30 -30.83 -4.70
C PRO A 247 -10.20 -31.24 -3.23
N LYS A 248 -11.33 -31.68 -2.66
CA LYS A 248 -11.30 -32.36 -1.37
C LYS A 248 -10.66 -33.71 -1.60
N ASP A 249 -9.44 -33.90 -1.12
CA ASP A 249 -8.84 -35.22 -1.03
C ASP A 249 -9.84 -36.12 -0.26
N ARG A 250 -10.33 -37.16 -0.96
CA ARG A 250 -11.23 -38.18 -0.43
C ARG A 250 -10.42 -39.34 0.13
#